data_AF-A0A916J9U9-F1
#
_entry.id   AF-A0A916J9U9-F1
#
_cell.length_a   1.000
_cell.length_b   1.000
_cell.length_c   1.000
_cell.angle_alpha   90.00
_cell.angle_beta   90.00
_cell.angle_gamma   90.00
#
_symmetry.space_group_name_H-M   'P 1'
#
loop_
_entity.id
_entity.type
_entity.pdbx_description
1 polymer ?
#
loop_
_entity_poly.entity_id
_entity_poly.type
_entity_poly.pdbx_seq_one_letter_code
_entity_poly.pdbx_strand_id
1 'polypeptide(L)'
;MIPNIDPKPPGKKLIKRMSARTKWMILAPVGLIIFSFGLTVLSEAAHQRRIGEPARVWGLLGVYSLALINGGLFLFGEALRFRILTDVRKEARRSMRQLHQKLVSKSPRRKSKPDKKTKSPTKTD
;
A
#
# COMPACT_ATOMS: atom_id res chain seq x y z
N MET A 1 -21.63 33.55 5.12
CA MET A 1 -20.97 32.24 5.29
C MET A 1 -20.32 31.86 3.97
N ILE A 2 -18.99 31.89 3.89
CA ILE A 2 -18.27 31.51 2.66
C ILE A 2 -17.99 30.00 2.76
N PRO A 3 -18.43 29.18 1.80
CA PRO A 3 -18.16 27.75 1.83
C PRO A 3 -16.66 27.50 1.64
N ASN A 4 -16.08 26.61 2.45
CA ASN A 4 -14.69 26.22 2.37
C ASN A 4 -14.47 25.36 1.10
N ILE A 5 -14.00 26.01 0.03
CA ILE A 5 -13.68 25.34 -1.24
C ILE A 5 -12.31 24.69 -1.07
N ASP A 6 -12.32 23.39 -0.79
CA ASP A 6 -11.13 22.56 -0.61
C ASP A 6 -10.24 22.63 -1.89
N PRO A 7 -9.02 23.20 -1.82
CA PRO A 7 -8.23 23.63 -2.98
C PRO A 7 -7.60 22.47 -3.78
N LYS A 8 -8.03 21.23 -3.55
CA LYS A 8 -7.37 20.04 -4.10
C LYS A 8 -7.93 19.73 -5.50
N PRO A 9 -7.11 19.87 -6.57
CA PRO A 9 -7.58 19.72 -7.95
C PRO A 9 -8.18 18.31 -8.19
N PRO A 10 -9.29 18.22 -8.95
CA PRO A 10 -10.10 17.01 -9.09
C PRO A 10 -9.33 15.82 -9.68
N GLY A 11 -8.32 16.07 -10.53
CA GLY A 11 -7.44 15.03 -11.07
C GLY A 11 -6.65 14.26 -10.01
N LYS A 12 -6.22 14.92 -8.92
CA LYS A 12 -5.56 14.24 -7.78
C LYS A 12 -6.51 13.36 -6.98
N LYS A 13 -7.82 13.57 -7.08
CA LYS A 13 -8.84 12.74 -6.39
C LYS A 13 -9.06 11.41 -7.12
N LEU A 14 -8.80 11.32 -8.42
CA LEU A 14 -9.02 10.09 -9.21
C LEU A 14 -7.86 9.10 -9.07
N ILE A 15 -6.61 9.57 -9.16
CA ILE A 15 -5.40 8.74 -8.99
C ILE A 15 -5.28 8.21 -7.55
N LYS A 16 -5.86 8.92 -6.57
CA LYS A 16 -5.96 8.51 -5.16
C LYS A 16 -6.94 7.35 -4.92
N ARG A 17 -7.81 7.00 -5.88
CA ARG A 17 -8.86 5.97 -5.72
C ARG A 17 -8.44 4.56 -6.15
N MET A 18 -7.28 4.38 -6.76
CA MET A 18 -6.75 3.02 -6.92
C MET A 18 -6.05 2.63 -5.62
N SER A 19 -6.76 1.84 -4.80
CA SER A 19 -6.22 1.26 -3.58
C SER A 19 -4.87 0.61 -3.89
N ALA A 20 -3.82 0.98 -3.17
CA ALA A 20 -2.51 0.33 -3.25
C ALA A 20 -2.65 -1.20 -3.15
N ARG A 21 -3.72 -1.69 -2.52
CA ARG A 21 -4.11 -3.11 -2.43
C ARG A 21 -4.40 -3.76 -3.79
N THR A 22 -5.07 -3.06 -4.72
CA THR A 22 -5.46 -3.61 -6.03
C THR A 22 -4.29 -3.66 -7.00
N LYS A 23 -3.45 -2.62 -7.01
CA LYS A 23 -2.20 -2.60 -7.79
C LYS A 23 -1.31 -3.80 -7.46
N TRP A 24 -1.44 -4.28 -6.24
CA TRP A 24 -0.63 -5.31 -5.64
C TRP A 24 -1.07 -6.73 -5.83
N MET A 25 -2.37 -6.91 -5.78
CA MET A 25 -3.00 -8.17 -6.11
C MET A 25 -2.74 -8.58 -7.55
N ILE A 26 -2.47 -7.61 -8.44
CA ILE A 26 -2.19 -7.87 -9.85
C ILE A 26 -0.68 -7.97 -10.10
N LEU A 27 0.13 -7.09 -9.51
CA LEU A 27 1.57 -7.08 -9.77
C LEU A 27 2.29 -8.32 -9.21
N ALA A 28 1.83 -8.85 -8.07
CA ALA A 28 2.42 -10.06 -7.48
C ALA A 28 2.28 -11.32 -8.37
N PRO A 29 1.06 -11.72 -8.80
CA PRO A 29 0.92 -12.89 -9.68
C PRO A 29 1.56 -12.65 -11.05
N VAL A 30 1.50 -11.43 -11.59
CA VAL A 30 2.15 -11.11 -12.87
C VAL A 30 3.67 -11.29 -12.78
N GLY A 31 4.32 -10.75 -11.75
CA GLY A 31 5.75 -10.95 -11.52
C GLY A 31 6.12 -12.42 -11.34
N LEU A 32 5.29 -13.18 -10.63
CA LEU A 32 5.51 -14.61 -10.40
C LEU A 32 5.36 -15.44 -11.69
N ILE A 33 4.39 -15.10 -12.54
CA ILE A 33 4.20 -15.75 -13.85
C ILE A 33 5.39 -15.49 -14.76
N ILE A 34 5.86 -14.23 -14.84
CA ILE A 34 7.04 -13.86 -15.63
C ILE A 34 8.30 -14.60 -15.12
N PHE A 35 8.49 -14.66 -13.80
CA PHE A 35 9.57 -15.42 -13.19
C PHE A 35 9.50 -16.91 -13.56
N SER A 36 8.32 -17.53 -13.41
CA SER A 36 8.10 -18.95 -13.72
C SER A 36 8.33 -19.24 -15.19
N PHE A 37 7.90 -18.35 -16.08
CA PHE A 37 8.17 -18.43 -17.51
C PHE A 37 9.67 -18.31 -17.82
N GLY A 38 10.39 -17.44 -17.10
CA GLY A 38 11.85 -17.37 -17.19
C GLY A 38 12.53 -18.71 -16.86
N LEU A 39 12.05 -19.43 -15.84
CA LEU A 39 12.57 -20.76 -15.48
C LEU A 39 12.31 -21.82 -16.55
N THR A 40 11.15 -21.78 -17.22
CA THR A 40 10.86 -22.71 -18.33
C THR A 40 11.79 -22.45 -19.51
N VAL A 41 12.03 -21.18 -19.85
CA VAL A 41 12.96 -20.81 -20.95
C VAL A 41 14.41 -21.18 -20.59
N LEU A 42 14.80 -21.05 -19.32
CA LEU A 42 16.12 -21.49 -18.85
C LEU A 42 16.29 -23.01 -18.99
N SER A 43 15.24 -23.78 -18.69
CA SER A 43 15.23 -25.24 -18.85
C SER A 43 15.36 -25.64 -20.32
N GLU A 44 14.67 -24.93 -21.21
CA GLU A 44 14.78 -25.12 -22.67
C GLU A 44 16.19 -24.80 -23.18
N ALA A 45 16.79 -23.70 -22.70
CA ALA A 45 18.19 -23.36 -23.02
C ALA A 45 19.17 -24.46 -22.59
N ALA A 46 18.97 -25.02 -21.40
CA ALA A 46 19.77 -26.13 -20.89
C ALA A 46 19.55 -27.43 -21.68
N HIS A 47 18.35 -27.63 -22.24
CA HIS A 47 18.06 -28.76 -23.12
C HIS A 47 18.76 -28.62 -24.47
N GLN A 48 18.67 -27.45 -25.11
CA GLN A 48 19.35 -27.16 -26.38
C GLN A 48 20.88 -27.28 -26.27
N ARG A 49 21.45 -26.87 -25.12
CA ARG A 49 22.87 -27.10 -24.83
C ARG A 49 23.24 -28.58 -24.84
N ARG A 50 22.34 -29.48 -24.42
CA ARG A 50 22.58 -30.94 -24.40
C ARG A 50 22.41 -31.59 -25.77
N ILE A 51 21.53 -31.05 -26.61
CA ILE A 51 21.27 -31.57 -27.97
C ILE A 51 22.41 -31.24 -28.93
N GLY A 52 23.33 -30.35 -28.54
CA GLY A 52 24.48 -29.98 -29.37
C GLY A 52 24.20 -28.80 -30.31
N GLU A 53 23.14 -28.02 -30.04
CA GLU A 53 22.83 -26.80 -30.77
C GLU A 53 23.95 -25.75 -30.66
N PRO A 54 24.08 -24.83 -31.63
CA PRO A 54 25.13 -23.82 -31.66
C PRO A 54 25.15 -22.99 -30.37
N ALA A 55 26.36 -22.70 -29.87
CA ALA A 55 26.58 -21.94 -28.64
C ALA A 55 25.86 -20.59 -28.58
N ARG A 56 25.62 -19.99 -29.75
CA ARG A 56 24.87 -18.74 -29.88
C ARG A 56 23.40 -18.89 -29.49
N VAL A 57 22.75 -19.99 -29.87
CA VAL A 57 21.30 -20.17 -29.68
C VAL A 57 20.98 -20.38 -28.20
N TRP A 58 21.60 -21.37 -27.54
CA TRP A 58 21.37 -21.61 -26.11
C TRP A 58 21.94 -20.49 -25.23
N GLY A 59 23.01 -19.81 -25.67
CA GLY A 59 23.57 -18.66 -24.98
C GLY A 59 22.61 -17.47 -24.95
N LEU A 60 22.03 -17.11 -26.11
CA LEU A 60 21.02 -16.04 -26.23
C LEU A 60 19.74 -16.39 -25.44
N LEU A 61 19.28 -17.64 -25.54
CA LEU A 61 18.13 -18.12 -24.77
C LEU A 61 18.39 -18.05 -23.25
N GLY A 62 19.61 -18.41 -22.83
CA GLY A 62 20.07 -18.31 -21.45
C GLY A 62 20.04 -16.88 -20.94
N VAL A 63 20.64 -15.93 -21.68
CA VAL A 63 20.62 -14.50 -21.32
C VAL A 63 19.19 -13.94 -21.28
N TYR A 64 18.35 -14.32 -22.25
CA TYR A 64 16.95 -13.92 -22.28
C TYR A 64 16.16 -14.46 -21.08
N SER A 65 16.36 -15.72 -20.71
CA SER A 65 15.77 -16.30 -19.50
C SER A 65 16.23 -15.59 -18.24
N LEU A 66 17.50 -15.19 -18.17
CA LEU A 66 18.06 -14.44 -17.04
C LEU A 66 17.39 -13.07 -16.90
N ALA A 67 17.16 -12.38 -18.02
CA ALA A 67 16.44 -11.11 -18.04
C ALA A 67 14.99 -11.27 -17.55
N LEU A 68 14.29 -12.32 -17.98
CA LEU A 68 12.93 -12.62 -17.52
C LEU A 68 12.87 -12.95 -16.03
N ILE A 69 13.81 -13.75 -15.54
CA ILE A 69 13.90 -14.11 -14.12
C ILE A 69 14.15 -12.86 -13.27
N ASN A 70 15.16 -12.06 -13.62
CA ASN A 70 15.48 -10.84 -12.87
C ASN A 70 14.35 -9.81 -12.95
N GLY A 71 13.77 -9.60 -14.14
CA GLY A 71 12.63 -8.71 -14.34
C GLY A 71 11.40 -9.14 -13.55
N GLY A 72 11.05 -10.43 -13.59
CA GLY A 72 9.97 -11.01 -12.80
C GLY A 72 10.20 -10.85 -11.29
N LEU A 73 11.44 -11.02 -10.83
CA LEU A 73 11.80 -10.86 -9.43
C LEU A 73 11.73 -9.39 -8.97
N PHE A 74 12.15 -8.43 -9.81
CA PHE A 74 11.99 -7.00 -9.51
C PHE A 74 10.52 -6.60 -9.44
N LEU A 75 9.70 -7.04 -10.40
CA LEU A 75 8.26 -6.79 -10.39
C LEU A 75 7.59 -7.47 -9.20
N PHE A 76 8.05 -8.65 -8.79
CA PHE A 76 7.55 -9.32 -7.60
C PHE A 76 8.02 -8.64 -6.29
N GLY A 77 9.22 -8.07 -6.27
CA GLY A 77 9.76 -7.32 -5.12
C GLY A 77 9.16 -5.92 -4.98
N GLU A 78 8.74 -5.32 -6.09
CA GLU A 78 7.93 -4.10 -6.16
C GLU A 78 6.43 -4.39 -6.09
N ALA A 79 5.98 -5.61 -6.34
CA ALA A 79 5.05 -6.25 -5.42
C ALA A 79 5.79 -6.39 -4.07
N LEU A 80 5.72 -7.43 -3.24
CA LEU A 80 6.09 -7.49 -1.79
C LEU A 80 6.26 -6.23 -0.85
N ARG A 81 7.06 -5.19 -1.17
CA ARG A 81 7.06 -3.79 -0.64
C ARG A 81 5.72 -3.05 -0.36
N PHE A 82 4.97 -2.50 -1.33
CA PHE A 82 3.62 -1.92 -1.11
C PHE A 82 2.56 -2.82 -0.39
N ARG A 83 2.64 -4.16 -0.31
CA ARG A 83 1.76 -4.99 0.53
C ARG A 83 2.15 -4.77 1.97
N ILE A 84 3.44 -4.87 2.27
CA ILE A 84 4.00 -4.50 3.57
C ILE A 84 3.60 -3.07 3.91
N LEU A 85 3.78 -2.11 2.99
CA LEU A 85 3.41 -0.71 3.20
C LEU A 85 1.91 -0.52 3.47
N THR A 86 1.06 -1.31 2.79
CA THR A 86 -0.39 -1.27 2.97
C THR A 86 -0.79 -1.85 4.32
N ASP A 87 -0.15 -2.91 4.78
CA ASP A 87 -0.44 -3.56 6.05
C ASP A 87 0.09 -2.74 7.23
N VAL A 88 1.33 -2.24 7.16
CA VAL A 88 1.91 -1.29 8.14
C VAL A 88 1.03 -0.05 8.29
N ARG A 89 0.52 0.53 7.19
CA ARG A 89 -0.41 1.69 7.27
C ARG A 89 -1.73 1.36 7.95
N LYS A 90 -2.26 0.14 7.79
CA LYS A 90 -3.49 -0.28 8.48
C LYS A 90 -3.23 -0.46 9.98
N GLU A 91 -2.10 -1.06 10.34
CA GLU A 91 -1.70 -1.29 11.73
C GLU A 91 -1.43 0.04 12.44
N ALA A 92 -0.67 0.95 11.82
CA ALA A 92 -0.43 2.30 12.35
C ALA A 92 -1.73 3.08 12.61
N ARG A 93 -2.73 2.95 11.73
CA ARG A 93 -4.05 3.57 11.96
C ARG A 93 -4.81 2.95 13.13
N ARG A 94 -4.70 1.63 13.31
CA ARG A 94 -5.34 0.93 14.44
C ARG A 94 -4.68 1.32 15.76
N SER A 95 -3.35 1.35 15.82
CA SER A 95 -2.60 1.75 17.01
C SER A 95 -2.86 3.22 17.38
N MET A 96 -2.90 4.14 16.40
CA MET A 96 -3.28 5.55 16.66
C MET A 96 -4.71 5.69 17.20
N ARG A 97 -5.69 4.91 16.71
CA ARG A 97 -7.06 4.92 17.23
C ARG A 97 -7.14 4.41 18.66
N GLN A 98 -6.40 3.34 18.98
CA GLN A 98 -6.32 2.81 20.34
C GLN A 98 -5.62 3.79 21.28
N LEU A 99 -4.55 4.45 20.85
CA LEU A 99 -3.88 5.49 21.62
C LEU A 99 -4.81 6.67 21.88
N HIS A 100 -5.51 7.16 20.86
CA HIS A 100 -6.50 8.23 21.00
C HIS A 100 -7.63 7.84 21.96
N GLN A 101 -8.18 6.62 21.84
CA GLN A 101 -9.20 6.14 22.78
C GLN A 101 -8.68 6.05 24.22
N LYS A 102 -7.45 5.56 24.43
CA LYS A 102 -6.82 5.52 25.76
C LYS A 102 -6.60 6.93 26.32
N LEU A 103 -6.18 7.89 25.50
CA LEU A 103 -6.02 9.28 25.91
C LEU A 103 -7.37 9.93 26.25
N VAL A 104 -8.40 9.69 25.44
CA VAL A 104 -9.77 10.17 25.70
C VAL A 104 -10.37 9.53 26.95
N SER A 105 -10.20 8.22 27.15
CA SER A 105 -10.75 7.51 28.32
C SER A 105 -9.99 7.82 29.62
N LYS A 106 -8.70 8.14 29.53
CA LYS A 106 -7.86 8.50 30.68
C LYS A 106 -7.94 9.99 31.03
N SER A 107 -8.47 10.84 30.15
CA SER A 107 -8.81 12.21 30.50
C SER A 107 -9.94 12.18 31.55
N PRO A 108 -9.71 12.59 32.81
CA PRO A 108 -10.77 12.65 33.78
C PRO A 108 -11.84 13.59 33.23
N ARG A 109 -13.07 13.10 33.17
CA ARG A 109 -14.28 13.83 32.79
C ARG A 109 -14.22 15.19 33.50
N ARG A 110 -13.83 16.25 32.77
CA ARG A 110 -13.86 17.62 33.29
C ARG A 110 -15.34 17.91 33.44
N LYS A 111 -15.89 17.60 34.62
CA LYS A 111 -17.27 17.91 35.01
C LYS A 111 -17.43 19.40 34.74
N SER A 112 -18.11 19.74 33.65
CA SER A 112 -18.66 21.08 33.48
C SER A 112 -19.59 21.29 34.67
N LYS A 113 -19.13 22.11 35.63
CA LYS A 113 -19.97 22.58 36.73
C LYS A 113 -21.25 23.16 36.10
N PRO A 114 -22.45 22.85 36.63
CA PRO A 114 -23.65 23.53 36.17
C PRO A 114 -23.52 24.99 36.56
N ASP A 115 -23.64 25.89 35.58
CA ASP A 115 -23.69 27.33 35.82
C ASP A 115 -24.85 27.60 36.79
N LYS A 116 -24.48 27.96 38.02
CA LYS A 116 -25.43 28.37 39.04
C LYS A 116 -25.91 29.76 38.60
N LYS A 117 -27.04 29.82 37.88
CA LYS A 117 -27.75 31.08 37.58
C LYS A 117 -27.96 31.81 38.90
N THR A 118 -27.14 32.81 39.15
CA THR A 118 -27.30 33.78 40.23
C THR A 118 -28.61 34.52 39.94
N LYS A 119 -29.61 34.35 40.80
CA LYS A 119 -30.83 35.17 40.77
C LYS A 119 -30.40 36.61 41.05
N SER A 120 -30.63 37.50 40.09
CA SER A 120 -30.55 38.94 40.25
C SER A 120 -31.48 39.39 41.37
N PRO A 121 -31.01 40.11 42.40
CA PRO A 121 -31.88 40.79 43.33
C PRO A 121 -32.20 42.16 42.74
N THR A 122 -33.38 42.31 42.14
CA THR A 122 -33.93 43.65 41.94
C THR A 122 -35.09 43.78 42.90
N LYS A 123 -34.77 44.46 44.01
CA LYS A 123 -35.69 44.95 45.03
C LYS A 123 -36.66 45.95 44.39
N THR A 124 -37.88 45.92 44.93
CA THR A 124 -38.96 46.91 44.92
C THR A 124 -38.50 48.37 44.89
N ASP A 125 -39.14 49.19 44.06
CA ASP A 125 -40.22 50.12 44.46
C ASP A 125 -41.11 50.43 43.24
#